data_AF-A0A3N6F718-F1
#
_entry.id   AF-A0A3N6F718-F1
#
_cell.length_a   1.000
_cell.length_b   1.000
_cell.length_c   1.000
_cell.angle_alpha   90.00
_cell.angle_beta   90.00
_cell.angle_gamma   90.00
#
_symmetry.space_group_name_H-M   'P 1'
#
loop_
_entity.id
_entity.type
_entity.pdbx_description
1 polymer ?
#
loop_
_entity_poly.entity_id
_entity_poly.type
_entity_poly.pdbx_seq_one_letter_code
_entity_poly.pdbx_strand_id
1 'polypeptide(L)'
;MSASGTGVGVSASSTDVGVSASGTGVGVSASSTGVGVSASSTGVGVSASGTDEGTALPAVTDTAVSLLIADDDEVTRSGLGMLLAAQPGITVVGEAADGVEAVERARSLRPDVVLMDVRMPRLNGIEATRRLLAEAADPPKVVVITTFENDGYVTAALSAGASGFVLKRLPVRRIAEAVRVVAVGEAVLFPAALGRMVAARPLGSAEALPQADLTGREEEVLRLMATGLSNPEIAESLTVSLETVKTHVGNVLTKLGAQNRTHAVVIAYESGLMVPGITG
;
A
#
# COMPACT_ATOMS: atom_id res chain seq x y z
N MET A 1 -50.74 -39.01 -31.69
CA MET A 1 -49.31 -38.66 -31.71
C MET A 1 -48.96 -38.26 -30.28
N SER A 2 -48.53 -39.18 -29.41
CA SER A 2 -47.14 -39.68 -29.28
C SER A 2 -46.16 -38.51 -29.09
N ALA A 3 -45.31 -38.40 -28.07
CA ALA A 3 -45.02 -39.23 -26.91
C ALA A 3 -44.12 -38.43 -25.93
N SER A 4 -44.11 -38.89 -24.67
CA SER A 4 -42.94 -39.09 -23.79
C SER A 4 -42.06 -37.92 -23.31
N GLY A 5 -41.91 -37.86 -21.98
CA GLY A 5 -40.80 -37.24 -21.27
C GLY A 5 -40.95 -37.39 -19.75
N THR A 6 -40.35 -38.45 -19.20
CA THR A 6 -40.51 -39.01 -17.85
C THR A 6 -39.37 -38.60 -16.89
N GLY A 7 -39.65 -38.58 -15.58
CA GLY A 7 -38.68 -38.61 -14.45
C GLY A 7 -38.86 -37.41 -13.49
N VAL A 8 -39.50 -37.48 -12.30
CA VAL A 8 -39.25 -38.29 -11.07
C VAL A 8 -37.78 -38.19 -10.64
N GLY A 9 -37.35 -37.77 -9.45
CA GLY A 9 -37.87 -37.37 -8.14
C GLY A 9 -36.59 -37.08 -7.31
N VAL A 10 -36.57 -36.31 -6.23
CA VAL A 10 -36.82 -36.76 -4.84
C VAL A 10 -36.55 -35.56 -3.93
N SER A 11 -37.44 -35.41 -2.95
CA SER A 11 -37.51 -34.41 -1.88
C SER A 11 -36.60 -34.74 -0.68
N ALA A 12 -36.60 -33.82 0.30
CA ALA A 12 -36.28 -33.97 1.75
C ALA A 12 -35.08 -33.11 2.18
N SER A 13 -35.32 -31.93 2.76
CA SER A 13 -35.58 -31.69 4.19
C SER A 13 -34.30 -31.68 5.02
N SER A 14 -33.91 -30.51 5.56
CA SER A 14 -33.09 -30.44 6.76
C SER A 14 -33.78 -29.56 7.80
N THR A 15 -34.10 -30.25 8.87
CA THR A 15 -34.81 -29.88 10.08
C THR A 15 -34.09 -28.81 10.92
N ASP A 16 -34.90 -27.99 11.58
CA ASP A 16 -34.59 -27.26 12.81
C ASP A 16 -33.89 -28.13 13.86
N VAL A 17 -32.87 -27.58 14.50
CA VAL A 17 -32.52 -27.89 15.90
C VAL A 17 -32.16 -26.58 16.59
N GLY A 18 -33.08 -26.08 17.41
CA GLY A 18 -32.75 -25.15 18.48
C GLY A 18 -32.26 -25.90 19.72
N VAL A 19 -31.30 -25.33 20.45
CA VAL A 19 -31.13 -25.56 21.89
C VAL A 19 -30.68 -24.25 22.55
N SER A 20 -31.52 -23.80 23.47
CA SER A 20 -31.30 -22.78 24.49
C SER A 20 -30.41 -23.26 25.64
N ALA A 21 -29.65 -22.36 26.27
CA ALA A 21 -29.36 -22.28 27.72
C ALA A 21 -28.32 -21.15 27.94
N SER A 22 -28.66 -19.98 28.51
CA SER A 22 -28.93 -19.66 29.92
C SER A 22 -27.70 -19.71 30.85
N GLY A 23 -27.36 -18.56 31.42
CA GLY A 23 -26.47 -18.42 32.60
C GLY A 23 -25.84 -17.01 32.65
N THR A 24 -26.46 -16.04 33.35
CA THR A 24 -26.06 -15.56 34.71
C THR A 24 -24.62 -15.03 34.78
N GLY A 25 -24.30 -13.82 35.21
CA GLY A 25 -25.05 -12.72 35.80
C GLY A 25 -24.07 -11.66 36.35
N VAL A 26 -24.59 -10.46 36.57
CA VAL A 26 -24.34 -9.52 37.69
C VAL A 26 -22.93 -8.95 37.94
N GLY A 27 -22.88 -7.61 38.04
CA GLY A 27 -22.14 -6.90 39.10
C GLY A 27 -21.00 -6.01 38.62
N VAL A 28 -21.19 -4.72 38.31
CA VAL A 28 -21.35 -3.56 39.24
C VAL A 28 -20.02 -3.09 39.87
N SER A 29 -19.55 -1.93 39.38
CA SER A 29 -19.01 -0.77 40.15
C SER A 29 -17.70 -0.96 40.95
N ALA A 30 -16.88 0.04 41.25
CA ALA A 30 -16.79 1.44 40.86
C ALA A 30 -15.44 2.00 41.35
N SER A 31 -15.12 3.18 40.82
CA SER A 31 -14.61 4.36 41.52
C SER A 31 -13.16 4.39 42.03
N SER A 32 -12.47 5.42 41.49
CA SER A 32 -11.76 6.49 42.23
C SER A 32 -10.45 6.05 42.90
N THR A 33 -9.36 6.81 42.98
CA THR A 33 -9.06 8.25 43.06
C THR A 33 -7.52 8.25 42.90
N GLY A 34 -6.83 9.08 42.11
CA GLY A 34 -6.79 10.53 42.12
C GLY A 34 -5.34 10.98 42.33
N VAL A 35 -5.09 12.26 42.00
CA VAL A 35 -3.92 13.08 42.36
C VAL A 35 -2.62 12.73 41.62
N GLY A 36 -1.89 13.62 40.94
CA GLY A 36 -1.90 15.08 40.88
C GLY A 36 -0.45 15.60 40.89
N VAL A 37 -0.25 16.81 40.33
CA VAL A 37 0.93 17.70 40.45
C VAL A 37 2.10 17.35 39.49
N SER A 38 2.35 18.04 38.38
CA SER A 38 2.64 19.47 38.10
C SER A 38 4.01 20.00 38.56
N ALA A 39 4.81 20.33 37.56
CA ALA A 39 5.59 21.57 37.42
C ALA A 39 7.00 21.67 38.04
N SER A 40 7.98 21.63 37.13
CA SER A 40 8.85 22.77 36.77
C SER A 40 10.04 23.15 37.66
N SER A 41 10.95 23.88 36.99
CA SER A 41 12.15 24.58 37.51
C SER A 41 13.37 23.65 37.57
N THR A 42 14.59 24.00 37.17
CA THR A 42 15.24 25.27 36.80
C THR A 42 16.49 24.83 36.01
N GLY A 43 16.77 25.35 34.81
CA GLY A 43 17.69 26.48 34.66
C GLY A 43 19.10 26.20 35.22
N VAL A 44 20.01 25.72 34.36
CA VAL A 44 21.45 25.90 34.53
C VAL A 44 22.04 26.23 33.15
N GLY A 45 22.45 27.48 32.98
CA GLY A 45 23.38 27.87 31.94
C GLY A 45 24.81 27.64 32.42
N VAL A 46 25.64 27.03 31.58
CA VAL A 46 27.10 27.12 31.66
C VAL A 46 27.63 27.20 30.24
N SER A 47 28.27 28.33 29.94
CA SER A 47 29.13 28.53 28.78
C SER A 47 30.32 27.57 28.85
N ALA A 48 30.64 26.90 27.75
CA ALA A 48 31.98 26.37 27.51
C ALA A 48 32.26 26.40 26.00
N SER A 49 33.12 27.33 25.62
CA SER A 49 33.90 27.30 24.39
C SER A 49 34.77 26.04 24.38
N GLY A 50 34.46 25.11 23.49
CA GLY A 50 35.28 23.95 23.19
C GLY A 50 35.41 23.83 21.68
N THR A 51 36.60 24.09 21.18
CA THR A 51 37.05 23.65 19.86
C THR A 51 37.07 22.14 19.84
N ASP A 52 36.16 21.53 19.09
CA ASP A 52 36.25 20.11 18.74
C ASP A 52 36.18 20.01 17.21
N GLU A 53 37.35 19.80 16.61
CA GLU A 53 37.49 19.30 15.24
C GLU A 53 36.98 17.85 15.22
N GLY A 54 35.66 17.71 15.29
CA GLY A 54 34.96 16.46 15.11
C GLY A 54 34.67 16.26 13.64
N THR A 55 35.43 15.38 13.01
CA THR A 55 35.21 14.77 11.69
C THR A 55 33.72 14.69 11.35
N ALA A 56 33.25 15.64 10.53
CA ALA A 56 31.88 15.64 10.04
C ALA A 56 31.71 14.38 9.17
N LEU A 57 31.00 13.40 9.71
CA LEU A 57 30.36 12.36 8.91
C LEU A 57 29.58 13.05 7.78
N PRO A 58 29.62 12.55 6.54
CA PRO A 58 28.90 13.18 5.44
C PRO A 58 27.43 13.32 5.84
N ALA A 59 26.93 14.55 5.81
CA ALA A 59 25.51 14.82 5.97
C ALA A 59 24.78 13.91 4.97
N VAL A 60 23.97 12.99 5.51
CA VAL A 60 23.02 12.24 4.70
C VAL A 60 22.19 13.31 4.00
N THR A 61 22.38 13.47 2.69
CA THR A 61 21.48 14.28 1.89
C THR A 61 20.14 13.56 1.96
N ASP A 62 19.32 13.97 2.93
CA ASP A 62 17.92 13.57 3.04
C ASP A 62 17.23 14.21 1.85
N THR A 63 17.31 13.55 0.69
CA THR A 63 16.76 14.04 -0.56
C THR A 63 15.27 14.16 -0.35
N ALA A 64 14.80 15.38 -0.10
CA ALA A 64 13.42 15.64 0.24
C ALA A 64 12.52 15.14 -0.90
N VAL A 65 11.58 14.25 -0.56
CA VAL A 65 10.62 13.68 -1.51
C VAL A 65 9.64 14.77 -1.89
N SER A 66 9.63 15.15 -3.17
CA SER A 66 8.65 16.09 -3.72
C SER A 66 7.30 15.38 -3.92
N LEU A 67 6.24 15.97 -3.37
CA LEU A 67 4.91 15.38 -3.28
C LEU A 67 3.85 16.28 -3.92
N LEU A 68 3.03 15.70 -4.80
CA LEU A 68 1.79 16.30 -5.29
C LEU A 68 0.60 15.60 -4.61
N ILE A 69 -0.38 16.38 -4.11
CA ILE A 69 -1.59 15.83 -3.48
C ILE A 69 -2.79 16.11 -4.36
N ALA A 70 -3.53 15.07 -4.73
CA ALA A 70 -4.75 15.15 -5.51
C ALA A 70 -5.93 14.61 -4.71
N ASP A 71 -6.91 15.48 -4.42
CA ASP A 71 -8.09 15.16 -3.61
C ASP A 71 -9.20 16.14 -3.96
N ASP A 72 -10.46 15.69 -4.07
CA ASP A 72 -11.57 16.57 -4.43
C ASP A 72 -12.05 17.43 -3.26
N ASP A 73 -11.84 16.96 -2.02
CA ASP A 73 -12.19 17.70 -0.82
C ASP A 73 -11.11 18.71 -0.44
N GLU A 74 -11.42 20.01 -0.59
CA GLU A 74 -10.47 21.12 -0.36
C GLU A 74 -9.90 21.13 1.07
N VAL A 75 -10.75 20.84 2.07
CA VAL A 75 -10.34 20.83 3.49
C VAL A 75 -9.36 19.70 3.75
N THR A 76 -9.66 18.50 3.25
CA THR A 76 -8.79 17.32 3.35
C THR A 76 -7.48 17.54 2.62
N ARG A 77 -7.53 18.05 1.38
CA ARG A 77 -6.35 18.33 0.56
C ARG A 77 -5.39 19.30 1.25
N SER A 78 -5.91 20.46 1.66
CA SER A 78 -5.12 21.50 2.31
C SER A 78 -4.60 21.04 3.67
N GLY A 79 -5.42 20.34 4.45
CA GLY A 79 -5.04 19.81 5.76
C GLY A 79 -3.95 18.74 5.67
N LEU A 80 -4.08 17.79 4.75
CA LEU A 80 -3.04 16.80 4.48
C LEU A 80 -1.76 17.46 3.95
N GLY A 81 -1.88 18.44 3.05
CA GLY A 81 -0.76 19.23 2.54
C GLY A 81 0.05 19.87 3.64
N MET A 82 -0.60 20.60 4.55
CA MET A 82 0.06 21.22 5.70
C MET A 82 0.74 20.20 6.63
N LEU A 83 0.03 19.12 6.98
CA LEU A 83 0.53 18.14 7.94
C LEU A 83 1.68 17.29 7.37
N LEU A 84 1.65 16.99 6.07
CA LEU A 84 2.71 16.26 5.35
C LEU A 84 3.93 17.14 5.08
N ALA A 85 3.74 18.41 4.72
CA ALA A 85 4.84 19.37 4.56
C ALA A 85 5.61 19.62 5.87
N ALA A 86 4.96 19.42 7.02
CA ALA A 86 5.61 19.48 8.33
C ALA A 86 6.42 18.21 8.67
N GLN A 87 6.35 17.14 7.86
CA GLN A 87 7.13 15.92 8.10
C GLN A 87 8.54 16.06 7.52
N PRO A 88 9.58 15.60 8.23
CA PRO A 88 10.93 15.56 7.69
C PRO A 88 11.01 14.79 6.37
N GLY A 89 11.80 15.31 5.44
CA GLY A 89 12.06 14.67 4.14
C GLY A 89 10.89 14.69 3.15
N ILE A 90 9.84 15.49 3.37
CA ILE A 90 8.71 15.65 2.43
C ILE A 90 8.53 17.13 2.08
N THR A 91 8.44 17.42 0.78
CA THR A 91 8.13 18.76 0.26
C THR A 91 6.88 18.70 -0.61
N VAL A 92 5.79 19.33 -0.20
CA VAL A 92 4.58 19.41 -1.02
C VAL A 92 4.78 20.48 -2.09
N VAL A 93 4.87 20.06 -3.36
CA VAL A 93 5.16 20.94 -4.50
C VAL A 93 3.91 21.43 -5.22
N GLY A 94 2.77 20.83 -4.94
CA GLY A 94 1.50 21.26 -5.51
C GLY A 94 0.30 20.46 -4.99
N GLU A 95 -0.86 20.94 -5.38
CA GLU A 95 -2.17 20.35 -5.10
C GLU A 95 -3.01 20.29 -6.38
N ALA A 96 -3.94 19.34 -6.44
CA ALA A 96 -4.92 19.21 -7.51
C ALA A 96 -6.30 18.85 -6.96
N ALA A 97 -7.36 19.45 -7.51
CA ALA A 97 -8.73 19.19 -7.08
C ALA A 97 -9.42 18.06 -7.86
N ASP A 98 -8.82 17.61 -8.97
CA ASP A 98 -9.35 16.52 -9.77
C ASP A 98 -8.24 15.77 -10.53
N GLY A 99 -8.58 14.62 -11.12
CA GLY A 99 -7.60 13.80 -11.83
C GLY A 99 -7.05 14.43 -13.11
N VAL A 100 -7.78 15.35 -13.75
CA VAL A 100 -7.27 16.07 -14.94
C VAL A 100 -6.20 17.05 -14.49
N GLU A 101 -6.48 17.86 -13.46
CA GLU A 101 -5.50 18.77 -12.88
C GLU A 101 -4.29 18.00 -12.34
N ALA A 102 -4.50 16.84 -11.69
CA ALA A 102 -3.40 16.03 -11.18
C ALA A 102 -2.42 15.61 -12.29
N VAL A 103 -2.93 15.21 -13.46
CA VAL A 103 -2.11 14.87 -14.63
C VAL A 103 -1.34 16.10 -15.14
N GLU A 104 -2.02 17.24 -15.30
CA GLU A 104 -1.41 18.49 -15.78
C GLU A 104 -0.31 19.01 -14.83
N ARG A 105 -0.59 19.00 -13.53
CA ARG A 105 0.35 19.43 -12.48
C ARG A 105 1.54 18.50 -12.38
N ALA A 106 1.34 17.18 -12.42
CA ALA A 106 2.44 16.22 -12.37
C ALA A 106 3.40 16.39 -13.55
N ARG A 107 2.90 16.66 -14.76
CA ARG A 107 3.76 16.95 -15.93
C ARG A 107 4.60 18.21 -15.73
N SER A 108 4.01 19.22 -15.12
CA SER A 108 4.65 20.54 -14.94
C SER A 108 5.66 20.53 -13.79
N LEU A 109 5.28 19.92 -12.66
CA LEU A 109 6.04 19.94 -11.40
C LEU A 109 7.03 18.78 -11.28
N ARG A 110 6.82 17.69 -12.03
CA ARG A 110 7.60 16.45 -11.97
C ARG A 110 7.88 15.99 -10.53
N PRO A 111 6.82 15.77 -9.71
CA PRO A 111 7.00 15.30 -8.34
C PRO A 111 7.58 13.88 -8.32
N ASP A 112 8.25 13.51 -7.24
CA ASP A 112 8.70 12.13 -7.02
C ASP A 112 7.51 11.21 -6.73
N VAL A 113 6.54 11.72 -5.96
CA VAL A 113 5.35 10.98 -5.54
C VAL A 113 4.08 11.80 -5.78
N VAL A 114 3.01 11.12 -6.22
CA VAL A 114 1.64 11.66 -6.23
C VAL A 114 0.79 10.89 -5.23
N LEU A 115 0.23 11.59 -4.25
CA LEU A 115 -0.81 11.07 -3.36
C LEU A 115 -2.17 11.32 -4.00
N MET A 116 -2.82 10.26 -4.48
CA MET A 116 -3.97 10.33 -5.39
C MET A 116 -5.24 9.80 -4.74
N ASP A 117 -6.25 10.65 -4.54
CA ASP A 117 -7.58 10.18 -4.14
C ASP A 117 -8.28 9.40 -5.26
N VAL A 118 -9.06 8.39 -4.91
CA VAL A 118 -9.79 7.58 -5.90
C VAL A 118 -10.99 8.34 -6.49
N ARG A 119 -11.76 9.02 -5.64
CA ARG A 119 -13.10 9.53 -5.96
C ARG A 119 -13.07 11.01 -6.31
N MET A 120 -12.41 11.33 -7.41
CA MET A 120 -12.36 12.69 -7.92
C MET A 120 -13.32 12.92 -9.11
N PRO A 121 -13.83 14.15 -9.31
CA PRO A 121 -14.65 14.50 -10.46
C PRO A 121 -13.84 14.55 -11.76
N ARG A 122 -14.52 14.58 -12.92
CA ARG A 122 -13.96 14.64 -14.30
C ARG A 122 -13.11 13.44 -14.71
N LEU A 123 -12.06 13.14 -13.95
CA LEU A 123 -11.19 11.97 -14.09
C LEU A 123 -10.94 11.39 -12.70
N ASN A 124 -11.34 10.13 -12.49
CA ASN A 124 -11.10 9.45 -11.23
C ASN A 124 -9.60 9.15 -11.04
N GLY A 125 -9.17 8.94 -9.79
CA GLY A 125 -7.75 8.74 -9.47
C GLY A 125 -7.11 7.50 -10.10
N ILE A 126 -7.88 6.43 -10.31
CA ILE A 126 -7.39 5.20 -10.92
C ILE A 126 -7.06 5.44 -12.41
N GLU A 127 -7.96 6.09 -13.13
CA GLU A 127 -7.73 6.45 -14.53
C GLU A 127 -6.66 7.53 -14.68
N ALA A 128 -6.61 8.50 -13.77
CA ALA A 128 -5.52 9.48 -13.71
C ALA A 128 -4.16 8.80 -13.50
N THR A 129 -4.10 7.78 -12.64
CA THR A 129 -2.89 6.95 -12.43
C THR A 129 -2.47 6.26 -13.74
N ARG A 130 -3.39 5.62 -14.46
CA ARG A 130 -3.07 4.98 -15.75
C ARG A 130 -2.48 5.98 -16.75
N ARG A 131 -3.09 7.15 -16.87
CA ARG A 131 -2.62 8.20 -17.79
C ARG A 131 -1.24 8.71 -17.42
N LEU A 132 -1.02 9.03 -16.14
CA LEU A 132 0.28 9.47 -15.63
C LEU A 132 1.41 8.49 -15.97
N LEU A 133 1.16 7.20 -15.74
CA LEU A 133 2.16 6.15 -15.95
C LEU A 133 2.38 5.82 -17.43
N ALA A 134 1.38 6.04 -18.28
CA ALA A 134 1.47 5.76 -19.72
C ALA A 134 2.11 6.91 -20.54
N GLU A 135 1.96 8.16 -20.08
CA GLU A 135 2.31 9.34 -20.88
C GLU A 135 3.69 9.93 -20.54
N ALA A 136 4.24 9.66 -19.36
CA ALA A 136 5.52 10.21 -18.93
C ALA A 136 6.67 9.21 -19.18
N ALA A 137 7.78 9.72 -19.74
CA ALA A 137 9.00 8.93 -19.92
C ALA A 137 9.64 8.54 -18.57
N ASP A 138 9.49 9.40 -17.56
CA ASP A 138 9.86 9.15 -16.17
C ASP A 138 8.66 9.53 -15.29
N PRO A 139 7.72 8.59 -15.08
CA PRO A 139 6.49 8.88 -14.37
C PRO A 139 6.71 8.92 -12.85
N PRO A 140 5.96 9.77 -12.12
CA PRO A 140 6.02 9.80 -10.67
C PRO A 140 5.54 8.46 -10.08
N LYS A 141 5.97 8.15 -8.86
CA LYS A 141 5.36 7.04 -8.11
C LYS A 141 3.97 7.48 -7.62
N VAL A 142 2.98 6.60 -7.74
CA VAL A 142 1.61 6.95 -7.32
C VAL A 142 1.23 6.15 -6.07
N VAL A 143 0.86 6.87 -5.01
CA VAL A 143 0.26 6.31 -3.80
C VAL A 143 -1.21 6.66 -3.81
N VAL A 144 -2.09 5.67 -3.91
CA VAL A 144 -3.53 5.91 -3.84
C VAL A 144 -3.94 6.08 -2.38
N ILE A 145 -4.72 7.11 -2.08
CA ILE A 145 -5.30 7.37 -0.77
C ILE A 145 -6.83 7.34 -0.86
N THR A 146 -7.52 6.74 0.11
CA THR A 146 -9.00 6.76 0.12
C THR A 146 -9.56 6.55 1.51
N THR A 147 -10.79 6.99 1.74
CA THR A 147 -11.48 6.81 3.03
C THR A 147 -11.87 5.35 3.28
N PHE A 148 -12.22 4.60 2.23
CA PHE A 148 -12.78 3.26 2.37
C PHE A 148 -11.86 2.17 1.78
N GLU A 149 -11.71 1.10 2.54
CA GLU A 149 -11.09 -0.14 2.08
C GLU A 149 -12.15 -0.93 1.30
N ASN A 150 -12.26 -0.66 -0.01
CA ASN A 150 -13.03 -1.48 -0.93
C ASN A 150 -12.05 -2.29 -1.77
N ASP A 151 -12.14 -3.62 -1.66
CA ASP A 151 -11.26 -4.57 -2.36
C ASP A 151 -11.20 -4.28 -3.87
N GLY A 152 -12.32 -3.86 -4.49
CA GLY A 152 -12.37 -3.49 -5.91
C GLY A 152 -11.55 -2.24 -6.26
N TYR A 153 -11.49 -1.25 -5.37
CA TYR A 153 -10.64 -0.06 -5.59
C TYR A 153 -9.16 -0.35 -5.36
N VAL A 154 -8.83 -1.21 -4.39
CA VAL A 154 -7.45 -1.63 -4.16
C VAL A 154 -6.92 -2.33 -5.40
N THR A 155 -7.62 -3.36 -5.90
CA THR A 155 -7.18 -4.10 -7.09
C THR A 155 -7.11 -3.18 -8.30
N ALA A 156 -8.16 -2.41 -8.57
CA ALA A 156 -8.16 -1.53 -9.73
C ALA A 156 -7.05 -0.45 -9.68
N ALA A 157 -6.69 0.07 -8.50
CA ALA A 157 -5.56 0.98 -8.33
C ALA A 157 -4.21 0.31 -8.59
N LEU A 158 -4.00 -0.89 -8.05
CA LEU A 158 -2.74 -1.60 -8.22
C LEU A 158 -2.56 -2.15 -9.64
N SER A 159 -3.62 -2.68 -10.27
CA SER A 159 -3.61 -3.08 -11.68
C SER A 159 -3.47 -1.86 -12.62
N ALA A 160 -3.81 -0.66 -12.16
CA ALA A 160 -3.51 0.58 -12.86
C ALA A 160 -2.03 1.01 -12.72
N GLY A 161 -1.23 0.30 -11.93
CA GLY A 161 0.19 0.59 -11.72
C GLY A 161 0.50 1.45 -10.49
N ALA A 162 -0.46 1.68 -9.58
CA ALA A 162 -0.16 2.37 -8.33
C ALA A 162 0.95 1.66 -7.55
N SER A 163 1.90 2.44 -7.04
CA SER A 163 3.04 1.95 -6.27
C SER A 163 2.69 1.63 -4.82
N GLY A 164 1.57 2.14 -4.31
CA GLY A 164 1.05 1.80 -3.00
C GLY A 164 -0.38 2.26 -2.78
N PHE A 165 -0.97 1.81 -1.66
CA PHE A 165 -2.31 2.19 -1.23
C PHE A 165 -2.33 2.48 0.27
N VAL A 166 -2.93 3.60 0.66
CA VAL A 166 -3.11 4.00 2.05
C VAL A 166 -4.55 4.45 2.32
N LEU A 167 -4.99 4.35 3.57
CA LEU A 167 -6.30 4.87 3.97
C LEU A 167 -6.16 6.27 4.55
N LYS A 168 -7.09 7.19 4.20
CA LYS A 168 -7.15 8.57 4.75
C LYS A 168 -7.23 8.60 6.27
N ARG A 169 -7.78 7.55 6.89
CA ARG A 169 -7.90 7.40 8.35
C ARG A 169 -6.59 7.08 9.08
N LEU A 170 -5.51 6.78 8.35
CA LEU A 170 -4.22 6.52 8.98
C LEU A 170 -3.65 7.81 9.58
N PRO A 171 -2.91 7.72 10.70
CA PRO A 171 -2.17 8.87 11.21
C PRO A 171 -1.23 9.43 10.14
N VAL A 172 -1.10 10.75 10.05
CA VAL A 172 -0.25 11.41 9.03
C VAL A 172 1.18 10.87 9.01
N ARG A 173 1.74 10.54 10.18
CA ARG A 173 3.08 9.94 10.27
C ARG A 173 3.21 8.64 9.47
N ARG A 174 2.16 7.81 9.44
CA ARG A 174 2.11 6.56 8.67
C ARG A 174 1.93 6.82 7.17
N ILE A 175 1.14 7.83 6.80
CA ILE A 175 1.02 8.27 5.40
C ILE A 175 2.37 8.79 4.89
N ALA A 176 3.08 9.56 5.70
CA ALA A 176 4.41 10.08 5.38
C ALA A 176 5.47 8.98 5.25
N GLU A 177 5.43 7.98 6.14
CA GLU A 177 6.25 6.77 6.04
C GLU A 177 5.98 6.03 4.73
N ALA A 178 4.70 5.85 4.38
CA ALA A 178 4.31 5.23 3.13
C ALA A 178 4.84 5.99 1.89
N VAL A 179 4.75 7.32 1.88
CA VAL A 179 5.30 8.16 0.80
C VAL A 179 6.80 7.95 0.65
N ARG A 180 7.55 7.95 1.76
CA ARG A 180 9.01 7.73 1.72
C ARG A 180 9.38 6.34 1.23
N VAL A 181 8.70 5.30 1.71
CA VAL A 181 8.92 3.92 1.28
C VAL A 181 8.68 3.78 -0.23
N VAL A 182 7.60 4.36 -0.74
CA VAL A 182 7.26 4.31 -2.16
C VAL A 182 8.23 5.14 -3.01
N ALA A 183 8.69 6.28 -2.53
CA ALA A 183 9.70 7.09 -3.22
C ALA A 183 11.00 6.29 -3.45
N VAL A 184 11.40 5.45 -2.49
CA VAL A 184 12.59 4.60 -2.59
C VAL A 184 12.31 3.33 -3.43
N GLY A 185 11.06 2.86 -3.49
CA GLY A 185 10.64 1.74 -4.34
C GLY A 185 11.08 0.35 -3.85
N GLU A 186 11.57 0.24 -2.62
CA GLU A 186 12.17 -1.01 -2.10
C GLU A 186 11.18 -1.96 -1.42
N ALA A 187 9.95 -1.51 -1.11
CA ALA A 187 8.93 -2.35 -0.49
C ALA A 187 7.54 -2.08 -1.10
N VAL A 188 6.65 -3.07 -0.98
CA VAL A 188 5.26 -2.92 -1.41
C VAL A 188 4.38 -2.58 -0.21
N LEU A 189 3.53 -1.57 -0.37
CA LEU A 189 2.52 -1.22 0.62
C LEU A 189 1.19 -1.85 0.26
N PHE A 190 0.89 -2.96 0.93
CA PHE A 190 -0.40 -3.66 0.82
C PHE A 190 -1.32 -3.34 1.99
N PRO A 191 -2.62 -3.08 1.73
CA PRO A 191 -3.64 -3.26 2.75
C PRO A 191 -3.77 -4.74 3.09
N ALA A 192 -4.10 -5.06 4.35
CA ALA A 192 -4.45 -6.42 4.76
C ALA A 192 -5.56 -7.07 3.90
N ALA A 193 -6.35 -6.25 3.17
CA ALA A 193 -7.35 -6.67 2.19
C ALA A 193 -6.83 -7.60 1.07
N LEU A 194 -5.58 -7.46 0.61
CA LEU A 194 -5.07 -8.37 -0.42
C LEU A 194 -5.01 -9.82 0.07
N GLY A 195 -4.75 -10.02 1.38
CA GLY A 195 -4.85 -11.33 2.02
C GLY A 195 -6.27 -11.90 2.08
N ARG A 196 -7.32 -11.07 2.03
CA ARG A 196 -8.73 -11.52 2.00
C ARG A 196 -9.23 -11.82 0.59
N MET A 197 -8.83 -11.03 -0.40
CA MET A 197 -9.13 -11.28 -1.82
C MET A 197 -8.62 -12.66 -2.28
N VAL A 198 -7.48 -13.06 -1.72
CA VAL A 198 -6.85 -14.37 -1.86
C VAL A 198 -7.72 -15.53 -1.38
N ALA A 199 -8.47 -15.35 -0.28
CA ALA A 199 -9.28 -16.43 0.28
C ALA A 199 -10.56 -16.71 -0.54
N ALA A 200 -10.92 -15.80 -1.46
CA ALA A 200 -12.16 -15.86 -2.22
C ALA A 200 -12.02 -16.45 -3.64
N ARG A 201 -10.80 -16.73 -4.13
CA ARG A 201 -10.61 -17.29 -5.48
C ARG A 201 -10.43 -18.82 -5.43
N PRO A 202 -11.26 -19.61 -6.13
CA PRO A 202 -11.08 -21.06 -6.19
C PRO A 202 -9.75 -21.43 -6.84
N LEU A 203 -9.02 -22.35 -6.19
CA LEU A 203 -7.87 -23.08 -6.72
C LEU A 203 -8.29 -23.81 -8.00
N GLY A 204 -8.20 -23.17 -9.17
CA GLY A 204 -8.65 -23.80 -10.41
C GLY A 204 -8.80 -22.92 -11.64
N SER A 205 -8.79 -21.59 -11.51
CA SER A 205 -8.74 -20.69 -12.68
C SER A 205 -7.31 -20.45 -13.17
N ALA A 206 -6.63 -21.52 -13.58
CA ALA A 206 -5.34 -21.48 -14.27
C ALA A 206 -5.54 -21.20 -15.77
N GLU A 207 -6.27 -20.14 -16.10
CA GLU A 207 -6.39 -19.69 -17.49
C GLU A 207 -5.50 -18.46 -17.71
N ALA A 208 -4.53 -18.66 -18.60
CA ALA A 208 -3.58 -17.72 -19.18
C ALA A 208 -2.44 -17.22 -18.26
N LEU A 209 -1.47 -18.14 -18.06
CA LEU A 209 -0.06 -17.80 -17.89
C LEU A 209 0.35 -16.67 -18.87
N PRO A 210 0.92 -15.55 -18.40
CA PRO A 210 2.11 -15.04 -19.06
C PRO A 210 3.19 -16.09 -18.78
N GLN A 211 3.74 -16.70 -19.83
CA GLN A 211 5.02 -17.44 -19.78
C GLN A 211 6.15 -16.45 -19.45
N ALA A 212 6.11 -15.81 -18.28
CA ALA A 212 7.29 -15.18 -17.76
C ALA A 212 8.20 -16.34 -17.36
N ASP A 213 9.20 -16.65 -18.19
CA ASP A 213 10.23 -17.67 -17.94
C ASP A 213 11.08 -17.27 -16.71
N LEU A 214 10.43 -17.24 -15.54
CA LEU A 214 11.03 -16.97 -14.25
C LEU A 214 11.85 -18.19 -13.86
N THR A 215 13.07 -17.94 -13.40
CA THR A 215 13.89 -18.97 -12.75
C THR A 215 13.34 -19.25 -11.36
N GLY A 216 13.65 -20.42 -10.79
CA GLY A 216 13.22 -20.75 -9.42
C GLY A 216 13.63 -19.71 -8.36
N ARG A 217 14.76 -19.02 -8.58
CA ARG A 217 15.20 -17.94 -7.70
C ARG A 217 14.38 -16.66 -7.85
N GLU A 218 13.99 -16.32 -9.07
CA GLU A 218 13.13 -15.17 -9.35
C GLU A 218 11.71 -15.39 -8.82
N GLU A 219 11.18 -16.62 -8.89
CA GLU A 219 9.92 -16.98 -8.25
C GLU A 219 9.98 -16.87 -6.72
N GLU A 220 11.07 -17.30 -6.10
CA GLU A 220 11.26 -17.20 -4.66
C GLU A 220 11.32 -15.74 -4.20
N VAL A 221 12.07 -14.90 -4.93
CA VAL A 221 12.09 -13.45 -4.69
C VAL A 221 10.68 -12.88 -4.84
N LEU A 222 9.95 -13.21 -5.92
CA LEU A 222 8.58 -12.76 -6.15
C LEU A 222 7.63 -13.13 -5.00
N ARG A 223 7.74 -14.34 -4.43
CA ARG A 223 6.97 -14.75 -3.25
C ARG A 223 7.27 -13.89 -2.03
N LEU A 224 8.53 -13.58 -1.76
CA LEU A 224 8.91 -12.71 -0.65
C LEU A 224 8.51 -11.24 -0.87
N MET A 225 8.48 -10.77 -2.12
CA MET A 225 7.90 -9.46 -2.44
C MET A 225 6.40 -9.42 -2.09
N ALA A 226 5.69 -10.52 -2.32
CA ALA A 226 4.26 -10.64 -2.07
C ALA A 226 3.90 -10.59 -0.58
N THR A 227 4.81 -11.03 0.28
CA THR A 227 4.67 -10.91 1.74
C THR A 227 5.07 -9.53 2.27
N GLY A 228 5.41 -8.59 1.38
CA GLY A 228 5.69 -7.19 1.72
C GLY A 228 7.10 -6.92 2.23
N LEU A 229 8.02 -7.89 2.19
CA LEU A 229 9.41 -7.67 2.59
C LEU A 229 10.05 -6.62 1.69
N SER A 230 11.00 -5.86 2.24
CA SER A 230 11.89 -4.94 1.53
C SER A 230 13.09 -5.67 0.91
N ASN A 231 13.82 -5.03 0.00
CA ASN A 231 15.03 -5.63 -0.58
C ASN A 231 16.09 -6.07 0.44
N PRO A 232 16.39 -5.28 1.50
CA PRO A 232 17.27 -5.71 2.58
C PRO A 232 16.75 -6.95 3.32
N GLU A 233 15.46 -6.98 3.67
CA GLU A 233 14.86 -8.13 4.38
C GLU A 233 14.86 -9.40 3.50
N ILE A 234 14.64 -9.25 2.19
CA ILE A 234 14.79 -10.37 1.24
C ILE A 234 16.24 -10.84 1.18
N ALA A 235 17.21 -9.92 1.16
CA ALA A 235 18.63 -10.27 1.12
C ALA A 235 19.04 -11.07 2.36
N GLU A 236 18.54 -10.67 3.54
CA GLU A 236 18.70 -11.39 4.80
C GLU A 236 18.02 -12.76 4.75
N SER A 237 16.75 -12.82 4.38
CA SER A 237 15.97 -14.07 4.30
C SER A 237 16.59 -15.09 3.35
N LEU A 238 17.22 -14.61 2.27
CA LEU A 238 17.78 -15.44 1.22
C LEU A 238 19.30 -15.62 1.34
N THR A 239 19.93 -15.03 2.37
CA THR A 239 21.37 -15.02 2.64
C THR A 239 22.21 -14.65 1.39
N VAL A 240 21.83 -13.55 0.73
CA VAL A 240 22.53 -13.00 -0.45
C VAL A 240 22.79 -11.50 -0.29
N SER A 241 23.57 -10.90 -1.19
CA SER A 241 23.80 -9.46 -1.17
C SER A 241 22.56 -8.67 -1.61
N LEU A 242 22.43 -7.44 -1.11
CA LEU A 242 21.37 -6.51 -1.52
C LEU A 242 21.35 -6.27 -3.05
N GLU A 243 22.53 -6.19 -3.66
CA GLU A 243 22.69 -6.02 -5.11
C GLU A 243 22.17 -7.23 -5.90
N THR A 244 22.36 -8.45 -5.37
CA THR A 244 21.80 -9.67 -5.95
C THR A 244 20.27 -9.63 -5.95
N VAL A 245 19.66 -9.20 -4.84
CA VAL A 245 18.21 -9.05 -4.75
C VAL A 245 17.71 -7.98 -5.72
N LYS A 246 18.35 -6.81 -5.79
CA LYS A 246 17.99 -5.75 -6.75
C LYS A 246 18.01 -6.26 -8.19
N THR A 247 19.00 -7.06 -8.54
CA THR A 247 19.12 -7.70 -9.86
C THR A 247 17.96 -8.66 -10.13
N HIS A 248 17.64 -9.57 -9.19
CA HIS A 248 16.52 -10.48 -9.34
C HIS A 248 15.17 -9.77 -9.42
N VAL A 249 14.96 -8.74 -8.59
CA VAL A 249 13.75 -7.91 -8.65
C VAL A 249 13.63 -7.26 -10.02
N GLY A 250 14.70 -6.63 -10.53
CA GLY A 250 14.72 -6.04 -11.87
C GLY A 250 14.31 -7.03 -12.96
N ASN A 251 14.90 -8.23 -12.95
CA ASN A 251 14.56 -9.28 -13.92
C ASN A 251 13.10 -9.74 -13.80
N VAL A 252 12.58 -9.91 -12.58
CA VAL A 252 11.18 -10.25 -12.35
C VAL A 252 10.26 -9.19 -12.94
N LEU A 253 10.53 -7.91 -12.69
CA LEU A 253 9.73 -6.81 -13.24
C LEU A 253 9.73 -6.85 -14.77
N THR A 254 10.91 -6.98 -15.39
CA THR A 254 11.04 -7.06 -16.85
C THR A 254 10.30 -8.26 -17.43
N LYS A 255 10.47 -9.46 -16.85
CA LYS A 255 9.85 -10.69 -17.35
C LYS A 255 8.33 -10.70 -17.21
N LEU A 256 7.81 -10.07 -16.15
CA LEU A 256 6.36 -9.94 -15.94
C LEU A 256 5.76 -8.74 -16.70
N GLY A 257 6.57 -7.89 -17.33
CA GLY A 257 6.10 -6.62 -17.90
C GLY A 257 5.55 -5.67 -16.83
N ALA A 258 5.99 -5.83 -15.58
CA ALA A 258 5.50 -5.06 -14.47
C ALA A 258 6.19 -3.69 -14.39
N GLN A 259 5.38 -2.64 -14.22
CA GLN A 259 5.87 -1.26 -14.13
C GLN A 259 6.56 -0.95 -12.80
N ASN A 260 6.19 -1.69 -11.74
CA ASN A 260 6.79 -1.57 -10.43
C ASN A 260 6.58 -2.86 -9.63
N ARG A 261 7.24 -2.92 -8.47
CA ARG A 261 7.18 -4.04 -7.53
C ARG A 261 5.74 -4.44 -7.17
N THR A 262 4.90 -3.46 -6.88
CA THR A 262 3.50 -3.67 -6.51
C THR A 262 2.71 -4.31 -7.64
N HIS A 263 2.88 -3.80 -8.86
CA HIS A 263 2.26 -4.34 -10.05
C HIS A 263 2.72 -5.78 -10.33
N ALA A 264 4.00 -6.10 -10.12
CA ALA A 264 4.50 -7.48 -10.29
C ALA A 264 3.80 -8.48 -9.35
N VAL A 265 3.58 -8.08 -8.10
CA VAL A 265 2.85 -8.92 -7.14
C VAL A 265 1.38 -9.08 -7.56
N VAL A 266 0.73 -8.02 -8.05
CA VAL A 266 -0.65 -8.12 -8.55
C VAL A 266 -0.76 -9.02 -9.76
N ILE A 267 0.14 -8.88 -10.75
CA ILE A 267 0.19 -9.77 -11.93
C ILE A 267 0.32 -11.22 -11.48
N ALA A 268 1.20 -11.49 -10.51
CA ALA A 268 1.40 -12.83 -9.99
C ALA A 268 0.18 -13.39 -9.24
N TYR A 269 -0.62 -12.56 -8.58
CA TYR A 269 -1.91 -12.97 -8.01
C TYR A 269 -2.99 -13.18 -9.07
N GLU A 270 -3.12 -12.27 -10.04
CA GLU A 270 -4.13 -12.33 -11.10
C GLU A 270 -3.91 -13.53 -12.03
N SER A 271 -2.65 -13.86 -12.31
CA SER A 271 -2.24 -15.03 -13.12
C SER A 271 -2.25 -16.36 -12.35
N GLY A 272 -2.46 -16.33 -11.02
CA GLY A 272 -2.39 -17.54 -10.19
C GLY A 272 -0.98 -18.07 -9.95
N LEU A 273 0.08 -17.33 -10.33
CA LEU A 273 1.48 -17.64 -10.01
C LEU A 273 1.73 -17.68 -8.50
N MET A 274 0.90 -16.98 -7.71
CA MET A 274 0.93 -17.02 -6.25
C MET A 274 -0.45 -17.30 -5.67
N VAL A 275 -0.53 -18.39 -4.90
CA VAL A 275 -1.56 -18.58 -3.88
C VAL A 275 -0.86 -18.33 -2.55
N PRO A 276 -1.31 -17.38 -1.72
CA PRO A 276 -0.78 -17.26 -0.37
C PRO A 276 -0.94 -18.57 0.37
N GLY A 277 0.21 -19.16 0.69
CA GLY A 277 0.27 -20.18 1.70
C GLY A 277 -0.16 -19.56 3.01
N ILE A 278 -1.34 -20.00 3.48
CA ILE A 278 -1.49 -20.39 4.88
C ILE A 278 -0.20 -21.10 5.28
N THR A 279 0.64 -20.41 6.04
CA THR A 279 1.73 -21.06 6.77
C THR A 279 1.12 -22.23 7.53
N GLY A 280 1.67 -23.42 7.33
CA GLY A 280 1.24 -24.64 8.02
C GLY A 280 1.26 -24.50 9.53
#